data_AF-A0A8B6GPD5-F1
#
_entry.id   AF-A0A8B6GPD5-F1
#
_cell.length_a   1.000
_cell.length_b   1.000
_cell.length_c   1.000
_cell.angle_alpha   90.00
_cell.angle_beta   90.00
_cell.angle_gamma   90.00
#
_symmetry.space_group_name_H-M   'P 1'
#
loop_
_entity.id
_entity.type
_entity.pdbx_description
1 polymer ?
#
loop_
_entity_poly.entity_id
_entity_poly.type
_entity_poly.pdbx_seq_one_letter_code
_entity_poly.pdbx_strand_id
1 'polypeptide(L)'
;MAIGRKYANLCKNKANKLEQEVSKKRQNILRDNKQKKILKQRKTESELRRIENSIKAMGGIVKRSRDIEHLLQISKNLKEKKLKLRDQLLYTKHFMNKEIDKKSFYISSNTVFNFKQTLINVLELDKEKEVAIGTWVAVAYQNGWFPGEEALELKVENVDAFKLKQLELEHELKLKELEMKEMEKIKGKELEMKERLEMDKKEKEDEFKLKELEMKERLDIEKMKLKWSRKKATLKSSRNQNILMQQKIRLVPRFCGKKTVDRYFPQFEKIAHNLHWPKPFWTTMQQSVFEGKAAKYTPHFHQKKVADYDTVNTEV
;
A
#
# COMPACT_ATOMS: atom_id res chain seq x y z
N MET A 1 47.15 -33.89 51.54
CA MET A 1 46.19 -32.75 51.64
C MET A 1 46.38 -31.63 50.61
N ALA A 2 47.57 -31.40 50.02
CA ALA A 2 47.82 -30.27 49.11
C ALA A 2 47.11 -30.33 47.74
N ILE A 3 46.96 -31.53 47.16
CA ILE A 3 46.35 -31.72 45.83
C ILE A 3 44.86 -31.36 45.82
N GLY A 4 44.13 -31.68 46.89
CA GLY A 4 42.70 -31.36 47.03
C GLY A 4 42.43 -29.86 47.02
N ARG A 5 43.30 -29.03 47.62
CA ARG A 5 43.15 -27.57 47.62
C ARG A 5 43.38 -26.96 46.23
N LYS A 6 44.35 -27.49 45.46
CA LYS A 6 44.57 -27.06 44.07
C LYS A 6 43.35 -27.35 43.19
N TYR A 7 42.76 -28.53 43.31
CA TYR A 7 41.55 -28.89 42.57
C TYR A 7 40.34 -28.03 42.97
N ALA A 8 40.14 -27.79 44.27
CA ALA A 8 39.07 -26.92 44.75
C ALA A 8 39.18 -25.48 44.21
N ASN A 9 40.39 -24.93 44.17
CA ASN A 9 40.64 -23.59 43.61
C ASN A 9 40.42 -23.55 42.09
N LEU A 10 40.82 -24.61 41.36
CA LEU A 10 40.58 -24.70 39.93
C LEU A 10 39.08 -24.74 39.59
N CYS A 11 38.31 -25.51 40.37
CA CYS A 11 36.85 -25.57 40.24
C CYS A 11 36.18 -24.23 40.56
N LYS A 12 36.60 -23.55 41.63
CA LYS A 12 36.09 -22.20 41.96
C LYS A 12 36.38 -21.18 40.86
N ASN A 13 37.59 -21.15 40.33
CA ASN A 13 37.95 -20.23 39.26
C ASN A 13 37.17 -20.51 37.97
N LYS A 14 36.95 -21.78 37.63
CA LYS A 14 36.15 -22.17 36.47
C LYS A 14 34.66 -21.82 36.64
N ALA A 15 34.12 -22.00 37.85
CA ALA A 15 32.77 -21.59 38.20
C ALA A 15 32.59 -20.06 38.10
N ASN A 16 33.49 -19.27 38.68
CA ASN A 16 33.45 -17.81 38.59
C ASN A 16 33.54 -17.30 37.15
N LYS A 17 34.38 -17.93 36.31
CA LYS A 17 34.48 -17.58 34.88
C LYS A 17 33.19 -17.87 34.11
N LEU A 18 32.53 -19.00 34.41
CA LEU A 18 31.22 -19.34 33.83
C LEU A 18 30.13 -18.37 34.28
N GLU A 19 30.10 -17.99 35.57
CA GLU A 19 29.15 -17.00 36.08
C GLU A 19 29.33 -15.63 35.41
N GLN A 20 30.57 -15.18 35.21
CA GLN A 20 30.85 -13.94 34.48
C GLN A 20 30.38 -14.01 33.02
N GLU A 21 30.57 -15.13 32.33
CA GLU A 21 30.07 -15.31 30.96
C GLU A 21 28.54 -15.33 30.90
N VAL A 22 27.88 -16.02 31.84
CA VAL A 22 26.42 -16.06 31.92
C VAL A 22 25.87 -14.66 32.22
N SER A 23 26.51 -13.91 33.11
CA SER A 23 26.13 -12.52 33.43
C SER A 23 26.25 -11.61 32.20
N LYS A 24 27.36 -11.69 31.46
CA LYS A 24 27.55 -10.94 30.20
C LYS A 24 26.49 -11.30 29.16
N LYS A 25 26.18 -12.59 28.98
CA LYS A 25 25.12 -13.04 28.06
C LYS A 25 23.75 -12.51 28.46
N ARG A 26 23.41 -12.51 29.75
CA ARG A 26 22.15 -11.94 30.25
C ARG A 26 22.05 -10.45 29.97
N GLN A 27 23.12 -9.69 30.18
CA GLN A 27 23.15 -8.26 29.88
C GLN A 27 22.96 -7.97 28.39
N ASN A 28 23.59 -8.74 27.51
CA ASN A 28 23.43 -8.59 26.06
C ASN A 28 21.98 -8.88 25.61
N ILE A 29 21.37 -9.97 26.11
CA ILE A 29 19.96 -10.29 25.82
C ILE A 29 19.04 -9.15 26.29
N LEU A 30 19.32 -8.56 27.45
CA LEU A 30 18.54 -7.43 27.98
C LEU A 30 18.65 -6.20 27.07
N ARG A 31 19.86 -5.89 26.58
CA ARG A 31 20.10 -4.78 25.63
C ARG A 31 19.37 -5.02 24.30
N ASP A 32 19.47 -6.21 23.74
CA ASP A 32 18.81 -6.57 22.47
C ASP A 32 17.29 -6.48 22.60
N ASN A 33 16.73 -6.95 23.71
CA ASN A 33 15.29 -6.84 23.96
C ASN A 33 14.85 -5.38 24.13
N LYS A 34 15.66 -4.55 24.79
CA LYS A 34 15.41 -3.12 24.92
C LYS A 34 15.44 -2.42 23.56
N GLN A 35 16.42 -2.73 22.71
CA GLN A 35 16.51 -2.18 21.35
C GLN A 35 15.32 -2.61 20.48
N LYS A 36 14.91 -3.88 20.54
CA LYS A 36 13.73 -4.38 19.83
C LYS A 36 12.45 -3.67 20.27
N LYS A 37 12.30 -3.37 21.57
CA LYS A 37 11.15 -2.62 22.09
C LYS A 37 11.12 -1.18 21.56
N ILE A 38 12.27 -0.50 21.56
CA ILE A 38 12.41 0.86 21.01
C ILE A 38 12.09 0.88 19.51
N LEU A 39 12.55 -0.11 18.75
CA LEU A 39 12.29 -0.18 17.30
C LEU A 39 10.80 -0.38 17.00
N LYS A 40 10.12 -1.24 17.77
CA LYS A 40 8.66 -1.41 17.65
C LYS A 40 7.91 -0.10 17.93
N GLN A 41 8.30 0.63 18.98
CA GLN A 41 7.69 1.90 19.34
C GLN A 41 7.90 2.98 18.26
N ARG A 42 9.10 3.05 17.67
CA ARG A 42 9.38 3.97 16.55
C ARG A 42 8.54 3.65 15.31
N LYS A 43 8.32 2.37 15.00
CA LYS A 43 7.45 1.97 13.89
C LYS A 43 6.02 2.42 14.13
N THR A 44 5.46 2.17 15.31
CA THR A 44 4.09 2.60 15.64
C THR A 44 3.94 4.12 15.62
N GLU A 45 4.91 4.88 16.11
CA GLU A 45 4.89 6.35 16.04
C GLU A 45 4.96 6.87 14.60
N SER A 46 5.71 6.19 13.72
CA SER A 46 5.78 6.58 12.30
C SER A 46 4.46 6.34 11.56
N GLU A 47 3.73 5.27 11.89
CA GLU A 47 2.42 4.99 11.33
C GLU A 47 1.36 5.99 11.81
N LEU A 48 1.38 6.34 13.10
CA LEU A 48 0.49 7.36 13.65
C LEU A 48 0.69 8.72 12.95
N ARG A 49 1.93 9.15 12.72
CA ARG A 49 2.20 10.39 11.97
C ARG A 49 1.67 10.33 10.53
N ARG A 50 1.75 9.17 9.86
CA ARG A 50 1.19 9.00 8.50
C ARG A 50 -0.33 9.16 8.51
N ILE A 51 -1.00 8.55 9.49
CA ILE A 51 -2.45 8.65 9.67
C ILE A 51 -2.86 10.10 9.96
N GLU A 52 -2.18 10.79 10.88
CA GLU A 52 -2.46 12.21 11.18
C GLU A 52 -2.30 13.11 9.96
N ASN A 53 -1.26 12.90 9.16
CA ASN A 53 -1.05 13.66 7.93
C ASN A 53 -2.16 13.38 6.90
N SER A 54 -2.61 12.13 6.78
CA SER A 54 -3.73 11.75 5.93
C SER A 54 -5.04 12.41 6.38
N ILE A 55 -5.31 12.43 7.69
CA ILE A 55 -6.48 13.12 8.26
C ILE A 55 -6.42 14.62 7.99
N LYS A 56 -5.26 15.27 8.15
CA LYS A 56 -5.09 16.69 7.82
C LYS A 56 -5.33 16.96 6.33
N ALA A 57 -4.83 16.09 5.45
CA ALA A 57 -5.08 16.19 4.02
C ALA A 57 -6.58 16.04 3.69
N MET A 58 -7.25 15.06 4.28
CA MET A 58 -8.70 14.86 4.14
C MET A 58 -9.52 16.04 4.68
N GLY A 59 -9.14 16.61 5.83
CA GLY A 59 -9.76 17.82 6.37
C GLY A 59 -9.64 19.02 5.43
N GLY A 60 -8.50 19.16 4.74
CA GLY A 60 -8.31 20.16 3.69
C GLY A 60 -9.20 19.92 2.47
N ILE A 61 -9.41 18.67 2.07
CA ILE A 61 -10.31 18.29 0.96
C ILE A 61 -11.77 18.59 1.32
N VAL A 62 -12.20 18.26 2.55
CA VAL A 62 -13.55 18.53 3.05
C VAL A 62 -13.84 20.04 3.11
N LYS A 63 -12.85 20.86 3.52
CA LYS A 63 -12.99 22.32 3.54
C LYS A 63 -13.16 22.90 2.12
N ARG A 64 -12.35 22.45 1.15
CA ARG A 64 -12.50 22.85 -0.26
C ARG A 64 -13.84 22.41 -0.86
N SER A 65 -14.35 21.23 -0.49
CA SER A 65 -15.67 20.77 -0.94
C SER A 65 -16.79 21.70 -0.50
N ARG A 66 -16.72 22.21 0.74
CA ARG A 66 -17.69 23.16 1.30
C ARG A 66 -17.61 24.53 0.61
N ASP A 67 -16.39 24.98 0.28
CA ASP A 67 -16.18 26.23 -0.47
C ASP A 67 -16.71 26.13 -1.91
N ILE A 68 -16.57 24.96 -2.57
CA ILE A 68 -17.13 24.71 -3.90
C ILE A 68 -18.66 24.76 -3.90
N GLU A 69 -19.30 24.21 -2.86
CA GLU A 69 -20.76 24.24 -2.72
C GLU A 69 -21.29 25.67 -2.53
N HIS A 70 -20.60 26.48 -1.73
CA HIS A 70 -20.91 27.90 -1.57
C HIS A 70 -20.74 28.69 -2.88
N LEU A 71 -19.68 28.42 -3.64
CA LEU A 71 -19.45 29.04 -4.96
C LEU A 71 -20.50 28.64 -5.99
N LEU A 72 -20.99 27.38 -5.97
CA LEU A 72 -22.08 26.93 -6.82
C LEU A 72 -23.40 27.63 -6.49
N GLN A 73 -23.68 27.89 -5.21
CA GLN A 73 -24.87 28.63 -4.79
C GLN A 73 -24.80 30.10 -5.22
N ILE A 74 -23.64 30.75 -5.09
CA ILE A 74 -23.42 32.12 -5.59
C ILE A 74 -23.64 32.18 -7.11
N SER A 75 -23.11 31.19 -7.85
CA SER A 75 -23.28 31.09 -9.30
C SER A 75 -24.76 30.98 -9.72
N LYS A 76 -25.55 30.16 -9.02
CA LYS A 76 -27.01 30.07 -9.24
C LYS A 76 -27.72 31.41 -9.03
N ASN A 77 -27.44 32.08 -7.90
CA ASN A 77 -28.05 33.37 -7.58
C ASN A 77 -27.71 34.46 -8.61
N LEU A 78 -26.49 34.45 -9.15
CA LEU A 78 -26.08 35.39 -10.19
C LEU A 78 -26.78 35.12 -11.54
N LYS A 79 -27.00 33.84 -11.90
CA LYS A 79 -27.77 33.48 -13.11
C LYS A 79 -29.21 33.96 -13.03
N GLU A 80 -29.88 33.81 -11.88
CA GLU A 80 -31.24 34.29 -11.69
C GLU A 80 -31.35 35.83 -11.76
N LYS A 81 -30.40 36.55 -11.15
CA LYS A 81 -30.36 38.02 -11.26
C LYS A 81 -30.17 38.48 -12.71
N LYS A 82 -29.30 37.81 -13.47
CA LYS A 82 -29.08 38.12 -14.90
C LYS A 82 -30.35 37.92 -15.72
N LEU A 83 -31.13 36.87 -15.44
CA LEU A 83 -32.39 36.62 -16.15
C LEU A 83 -33.42 37.73 -15.87
N LYS A 84 -33.61 38.11 -14.61
CA LYS A 84 -34.51 39.20 -14.23
C LYS A 84 -34.16 40.54 -14.89
N LEU A 85 -32.87 40.86 -15.00
CA LEU A 85 -32.41 42.06 -15.69
C LEU A 85 -32.70 42.02 -17.20
N ARG A 86 -32.55 40.84 -17.83
CA ARG A 86 -32.89 40.65 -19.25
C ARG A 86 -34.37 40.88 -19.52
N ASP A 87 -35.22 40.35 -18.65
CA ASP A 87 -36.68 40.52 -18.78
C ASP A 87 -37.10 41.99 -18.59
N GLN A 88 -36.47 42.70 -17.65
CA GLN A 88 -36.67 44.14 -17.47
C GLN A 88 -36.24 44.96 -18.70
N LEU A 89 -35.09 44.63 -19.31
CA LEU A 89 -34.62 45.27 -20.53
C LEU A 89 -35.52 45.00 -21.74
N LEU A 90 -36.07 43.80 -21.85
CA LEU A 90 -37.03 43.46 -22.91
C LEU A 90 -38.33 44.24 -22.74
N TYR A 91 -38.80 44.39 -21.49
CA TYR A 91 -39.99 45.17 -21.18
C TYR A 91 -39.81 46.67 -21.52
N THR A 92 -38.68 47.28 -21.14
CA THR A 92 -38.39 48.69 -21.47
C THR A 92 -38.23 48.91 -22.97
N LYS A 93 -37.55 47.98 -23.67
CA LYS A 93 -37.43 48.04 -25.14
C LYS A 93 -38.80 47.98 -25.82
N HIS A 94 -39.69 47.12 -25.35
CA HIS A 94 -41.03 47.01 -25.91
C HIS A 94 -41.89 48.25 -25.63
N PHE A 95 -41.72 48.86 -24.45
CA PHE A 95 -42.39 50.10 -24.08
C PHE A 95 -41.95 51.28 -24.96
N MET A 96 -40.64 51.46 -25.16
CA MET A 96 -40.08 52.54 -25.98
C MET A 96 -40.51 52.44 -27.45
N ASN A 97 -40.49 51.23 -28.02
CA ASN A 97 -40.96 51.04 -29.40
C ASN A 97 -42.45 51.40 -29.57
N LYS A 98 -43.28 51.18 -28.55
CA LYS A 98 -44.71 51.48 -28.59
C LYS A 98 -45.03 52.97 -28.45
N GLU A 99 -44.12 53.77 -27.89
CA GLU A 99 -44.24 55.23 -27.83
C GLU A 99 -43.77 55.92 -29.12
N ILE A 100 -42.77 55.35 -29.81
CA ILE A 100 -42.24 55.89 -31.07
C ILE A 100 -43.31 55.82 -32.18
N ASP A 101 -44.09 54.73 -32.25
CA ASP A 101 -45.18 54.57 -33.22
C ASP A 101 -46.34 55.58 -33.06
N LYS A 102 -46.41 56.31 -31.94
CA LYS A 102 -47.51 57.26 -31.65
C LYS A 102 -47.14 58.73 -31.89
N LYS A 103 -45.89 59.05 -32.21
CA LYS A 103 -45.39 60.44 -32.32
C LYS A 103 -44.71 60.76 -33.65
N SER A 104 -45.04 60.09 -34.74
CA SER A 104 -44.61 60.51 -36.09
C SER A 104 -45.56 61.56 -36.69
N PHE A 105 -45.58 62.76 -36.13
CA PHE A 105 -45.92 63.99 -36.89
C PHE A 105 -45.41 65.21 -36.11
N TYR A 106 -44.64 66.06 -36.78
CA TYR A 106 -43.80 67.17 -36.30
C TYR A 106 -42.43 66.80 -35.74
N ILE A 107 -41.44 66.72 -36.64
CA ILE A 107 -40.03 66.92 -36.28
C ILE A 107 -39.88 68.42 -35.96
N SER A 108 -40.03 68.79 -34.69
CA SER A 108 -39.75 70.15 -34.23
C SER A 108 -38.24 70.40 -34.27
N SER A 109 -37.83 71.67 -34.31
CA SER A 109 -36.42 72.12 -34.29
C SER A 109 -35.57 71.50 -33.17
N ASN A 110 -36.21 70.90 -32.16
CA ASN A 110 -35.58 70.17 -31.07
C ASN A 110 -34.93 68.83 -31.53
N THR A 111 -35.47 68.16 -32.56
CA THR A 111 -34.91 66.90 -33.06
C THR A 111 -33.60 67.12 -33.82
N VAL A 112 -33.51 68.22 -34.58
CA VAL A 112 -32.27 68.63 -35.28
C VAL A 112 -31.18 69.01 -34.27
N PHE A 113 -31.55 69.67 -33.17
CA PHE A 113 -30.64 69.99 -32.08
C PHE A 113 -30.13 68.73 -31.36
N ASN A 114 -31.02 67.77 -31.09
CA ASN A 114 -30.65 66.50 -30.47
C ASN A 114 -29.77 65.63 -31.38
N PHE A 115 -29.99 65.65 -32.70
CA PHE A 115 -29.17 64.91 -33.65
C PHE A 115 -27.75 65.47 -33.73
N LYS A 116 -27.61 66.81 -33.76
CA LYS A 116 -26.32 67.51 -33.67
C LYS A 116 -25.58 67.14 -32.38
N GLN A 117 -26.27 67.15 -31.23
CA GLN A 117 -25.66 66.84 -29.94
C GLN A 117 -25.28 65.35 -29.81
N THR A 118 -26.06 64.45 -30.40
CA THR A 118 -25.77 63.00 -30.38
C THR A 118 -24.57 62.66 -31.26
N LEU A 119 -24.42 63.27 -32.43
CA LEU A 119 -23.23 63.08 -33.28
C LEU A 119 -21.96 63.59 -32.59
N ILE A 120 -22.04 64.72 -31.88
CA ILE A 120 -20.93 65.27 -31.09
C ILE A 120 -20.53 64.30 -29.97
N ASN A 121 -21.52 63.76 -29.25
CA ASN A 121 -21.26 62.86 -28.12
C ASN A 121 -20.78 61.46 -28.54
N VAL A 122 -21.21 60.94 -29.69
CA VAL A 122 -20.83 59.60 -30.18
C VAL A 122 -19.46 59.57 -30.84
N LEU A 123 -19.00 60.70 -31.39
CA LEU A 123 -17.75 60.77 -32.16
C LEU A 123 -16.58 61.44 -31.43
N GLU A 124 -16.78 61.90 -30.18
CA GLU A 124 -15.76 62.56 -29.34
C GLU A 124 -14.91 63.61 -30.11
N LEU A 125 -15.58 64.49 -30.85
CA LEU A 125 -14.91 65.38 -31.81
C LEU A 125 -14.38 66.67 -31.16
N ASP A 126 -13.17 67.07 -31.56
CA ASP A 126 -12.58 68.36 -31.17
C ASP A 126 -13.35 69.56 -31.75
N LYS A 127 -13.31 70.71 -31.06
CA LYS A 127 -14.07 71.93 -31.39
C LYS A 127 -13.89 72.43 -32.83
N GLU A 128 -12.73 72.22 -33.46
CA GLU A 128 -12.50 72.59 -34.86
C GLU A 128 -13.32 71.73 -35.85
N LYS A 129 -13.53 70.45 -35.54
CA LYS A 129 -14.32 69.52 -36.35
C LYS A 129 -15.82 69.75 -36.17
N GLU A 130 -16.26 70.25 -35.01
CA GLU A 130 -17.64 70.66 -34.78
C GLU A 130 -18.06 71.83 -35.70
N VAL A 131 -17.17 72.80 -35.88
CA VAL A 131 -17.41 73.95 -36.77
C VAL A 131 -17.49 73.49 -38.22
N ALA A 132 -16.57 72.62 -38.66
CA ALA A 132 -16.56 72.08 -40.02
C ALA A 132 -17.84 71.29 -40.35
N ILE A 133 -18.34 70.48 -39.42
CA ILE A 133 -19.61 69.75 -39.59
C ILE A 133 -20.80 70.72 -39.61
N GLY A 134 -20.78 71.74 -38.75
CA GLY A 134 -21.82 72.79 -38.75
C GLY A 134 -21.90 73.54 -40.09
N THR A 135 -20.75 73.88 -40.67
CA THR A 135 -20.67 74.54 -41.98
C THR A 135 -21.09 73.60 -43.11
N TRP A 136 -20.68 72.33 -43.07
CA TRP A 136 -21.03 71.35 -44.10
C TRP A 136 -22.54 71.04 -44.12
N VAL A 137 -23.15 70.90 -42.94
CA VAL A 137 -24.60 70.72 -42.79
C VAL A 137 -25.33 71.96 -43.31
N ALA A 138 -24.91 73.18 -42.96
CA ALA A 138 -25.54 74.41 -43.45
C ALA A 138 -25.46 74.55 -44.99
N VAL A 139 -24.33 74.19 -45.59
CA VAL A 139 -24.13 74.22 -47.05
C VAL A 139 -24.96 73.15 -47.76
N ALA A 140 -25.09 71.95 -47.17
CA ALA A 140 -25.96 70.89 -47.70
C ALA A 140 -27.44 71.30 -47.70
N TYR A 141 -27.89 71.99 -46.65
CA TYR A 141 -29.25 72.55 -46.56
C TYR A 141 -29.51 73.62 -47.64
N GLN A 142 -28.56 74.51 -47.88
CA GLN A 142 -28.72 75.56 -48.89
C GLN A 142 -28.74 75.03 -50.32
N ASN A 143 -28.05 73.92 -50.58
CA ASN A 143 -27.96 73.30 -51.91
C ASN A 143 -29.05 72.24 -52.17
N GLY A 144 -30.05 72.10 -51.28
CA GLY A 144 -31.12 71.11 -51.44
C GLY A 144 -30.66 69.66 -51.39
N TRP A 145 -29.45 69.40 -50.89
CA TRP A 145 -28.85 68.08 -50.85
C TRP A 145 -29.28 67.40 -49.55
N PHE A 146 -30.54 66.97 -49.51
CA PHE A 146 -30.98 65.99 -48.53
C PHE A 146 -30.50 64.62 -49.01
N PRO A 147 -29.56 63.94 -48.33
CA PRO A 147 -29.61 62.49 -48.36
C PRO A 147 -30.98 62.13 -47.77
N GLY A 148 -31.90 61.64 -48.62
CA GLY A 148 -33.16 61.10 -48.12
C GLY A 148 -32.87 60.12 -46.99
N GLU A 149 -33.75 60.05 -45.99
CA GLU A 149 -33.60 59.16 -44.81
C GLU A 149 -33.16 57.74 -45.21
N GLU A 150 -33.62 57.25 -46.38
CA GLU A 150 -33.22 55.98 -46.99
C GLU A 150 -31.70 55.79 -47.19
N ALA A 151 -30.93 56.83 -47.56
CA ALA A 151 -29.50 56.70 -47.84
C ALA A 151 -28.62 56.67 -46.56
N LEU A 152 -29.14 57.23 -45.46
CA LEU A 152 -28.53 57.15 -44.14
C LEU A 152 -28.94 55.84 -43.44
N GLU A 153 -30.20 55.40 -43.58
CA GLU A 153 -30.65 54.09 -43.10
C GLU A 153 -29.89 52.95 -43.77
N LEU A 154 -29.69 52.95 -45.09
CA LEU A 154 -28.96 51.89 -45.80
C LEU A 154 -27.47 51.76 -45.42
N LYS A 155 -26.84 52.83 -44.92
CA LYS A 155 -25.45 52.79 -44.44
C LYS A 155 -25.35 52.48 -42.95
N VAL A 156 -26.29 52.98 -42.14
CA VAL A 156 -26.36 52.66 -40.71
C VAL A 156 -26.73 51.18 -40.52
N GLU A 157 -27.71 50.66 -41.27
CA GLU A 157 -28.07 49.23 -41.25
C GLU A 157 -26.93 48.32 -41.73
N ASN A 158 -26.16 48.71 -42.76
CA ASN A 158 -25.03 47.91 -43.23
C ASN A 158 -23.83 47.89 -42.25
N VAL A 159 -23.57 49.02 -41.58
CA VAL A 159 -22.51 49.08 -40.55
C VAL A 159 -22.93 48.29 -39.31
N ASP A 160 -24.21 48.32 -38.94
CA ASP A 160 -24.74 47.55 -37.82
C ASP A 160 -24.81 46.05 -38.13
N ALA A 161 -25.17 45.66 -39.36
CA ALA A 161 -25.15 44.26 -39.80
C ALA A 161 -23.73 43.68 -39.84
N PHE A 162 -22.73 44.46 -40.26
CA PHE A 162 -21.33 44.03 -40.25
C PHE A 162 -20.79 43.84 -38.84
N LYS A 163 -21.07 44.79 -37.93
CA LYS A 163 -20.72 44.67 -36.50
C LYS A 163 -21.41 43.49 -35.84
N LEU A 164 -22.69 43.24 -36.15
CA LEU A 164 -23.44 42.10 -35.66
C LEU A 164 -22.78 40.78 -36.09
N LYS A 165 -22.40 40.66 -37.37
CA LYS A 165 -21.74 39.47 -37.92
C LYS A 165 -20.34 39.24 -37.34
N GLN A 166 -19.59 40.31 -37.07
CA GLN A 166 -18.32 40.24 -36.34
C GLN A 166 -18.50 39.69 -34.92
N LEU A 167 -19.51 40.18 -34.20
CA LEU A 167 -19.81 39.79 -32.83
C LEU A 167 -20.32 38.34 -32.74
N GLU A 168 -21.13 37.91 -33.71
CA GLU A 168 -21.55 36.51 -33.86
C GLU A 168 -20.35 35.58 -34.08
N LEU A 169 -19.44 35.95 -34.99
CA LEU A 169 -18.24 35.16 -35.27
C LEU A 169 -17.33 35.07 -34.04
N GLU A 170 -17.14 36.16 -33.31
CA GLU A 170 -16.36 36.18 -32.07
C GLU A 170 -17.01 35.29 -31.00
N HIS A 171 -18.33 35.32 -30.88
CA HIS A 171 -19.07 34.46 -29.95
C HIS A 171 -18.94 32.98 -30.34
N GLU A 172 -19.01 32.65 -31.64
CA GLU A 172 -18.85 31.28 -32.13
C GLU A 172 -17.44 30.73 -31.87
N LEU A 173 -16.40 31.53 -32.14
CA LEU A 173 -15.02 31.18 -31.83
C LEU A 173 -14.83 30.94 -30.33
N LYS A 174 -15.38 31.81 -29.50
CA LYS A 174 -15.32 31.67 -28.04
C LYS A 174 -16.04 30.43 -27.54
N LEU A 175 -17.14 30.03 -28.19
CA LEU A 175 -17.86 28.80 -27.86
C LEU A 175 -17.02 27.57 -28.20
N LYS A 176 -16.43 27.53 -29.41
CA LYS A 176 -15.53 26.45 -29.84
C LYS A 176 -14.30 26.31 -28.96
N GLU A 177 -13.71 27.42 -28.51
CA GLU A 177 -12.60 27.38 -27.55
C GLU A 177 -13.01 26.77 -26.20
N LEU A 178 -14.20 27.09 -25.71
CA LEU A 178 -14.71 26.51 -24.46
C LEU A 178 -14.97 25.01 -24.61
N GLU A 179 -15.56 24.59 -25.72
CA GLU A 179 -15.78 23.17 -26.02
C GLU A 179 -14.47 22.40 -26.10
N MET A 180 -13.45 22.94 -26.77
CA MET A 180 -12.12 22.33 -26.82
C MET A 180 -11.48 22.21 -25.43
N LYS A 181 -11.56 23.26 -24.61
CA LYS A 181 -11.06 23.24 -23.22
C LYS A 181 -11.78 22.22 -22.35
N GLU A 182 -13.10 22.06 -22.52
CA GLU A 182 -13.87 21.04 -21.81
C GLU A 182 -13.47 19.63 -22.26
N MET A 183 -13.33 19.41 -23.57
CA MET A 183 -12.89 18.14 -24.13
C MET A 183 -11.48 17.75 -23.67
N GLU A 184 -10.54 18.69 -23.62
CA GLU A 184 -9.20 18.46 -23.07
C GLU A 184 -9.26 18.10 -21.58
N LYS A 185 -10.10 18.78 -20.80
CA LYS A 185 -10.29 18.49 -19.38
C LYS A 185 -10.90 17.11 -19.16
N ILE A 186 -11.83 16.69 -20.01
CA ILE A 186 -12.43 15.35 -19.97
C ILE A 186 -11.37 14.30 -20.32
N LYS A 187 -10.64 14.47 -21.43
CA LYS A 187 -9.55 13.55 -21.83
C LYS A 187 -8.46 13.44 -20.78
N GLY A 188 -8.09 14.56 -20.14
CA GLY A 188 -7.11 14.56 -19.04
C GLY A 188 -7.58 13.73 -17.85
N LYS A 189 -8.85 13.85 -17.45
CA LYS A 189 -9.43 13.04 -16.37
C LYS A 189 -9.56 11.55 -16.73
N GLU A 190 -9.90 11.24 -17.98
CA GLU A 190 -9.95 9.84 -18.44
C GLU A 190 -8.58 9.18 -18.41
N LEU A 191 -7.53 9.92 -18.82
CA LEU A 191 -6.16 9.44 -18.79
C LEU A 191 -5.67 9.23 -17.34
N GLU A 192 -5.93 10.18 -16.45
CA GLU A 192 -5.62 10.06 -15.02
C GLU A 192 -6.35 8.87 -14.37
N MET A 193 -7.63 8.67 -14.70
CA MET A 193 -8.41 7.53 -14.21
C MET A 193 -7.85 6.20 -14.73
N LYS A 194 -7.42 6.16 -16.00
CA LYS A 194 -6.82 4.97 -16.60
C LYS A 194 -5.48 4.62 -15.96
N GLU A 195 -4.59 5.60 -15.74
CA GLU A 195 -3.32 5.40 -15.05
C GLU A 195 -3.53 4.89 -13.62
N ARG A 196 -4.52 5.46 -12.91
CA ARG A 196 -4.86 5.02 -11.55
C ARG A 196 -5.35 3.57 -11.50
N LEU A 197 -6.14 3.14 -12.48
CA LEU A 197 -6.59 1.74 -12.60
C LEU A 197 -5.45 0.79 -12.93
N GLU A 198 -4.48 1.23 -13.74
CA GLU A 198 -3.31 0.42 -14.10
C GLU A 198 -2.36 0.25 -12.90
N MET A 199 -2.14 1.31 -12.13
CA MET A 199 -1.41 1.26 -10.87
C MET A 199 -2.07 0.31 -9.85
N ASP A 200 -3.39 0.40 -9.66
CA ASP A 200 -4.13 -0.48 -8.73
C ASP A 200 -4.08 -1.95 -9.15
N LYS A 201 -4.10 -2.24 -10.46
CA LYS A 201 -3.90 -3.62 -10.98
C LYS A 201 -2.51 -4.14 -10.67
N LYS A 202 -1.48 -3.32 -10.89
CA LYS A 202 -0.08 -3.68 -10.62
C LYS A 202 0.16 -3.90 -9.13
N GLU A 203 -0.39 -3.04 -8.27
CA GLU A 203 -0.31 -3.20 -6.81
C GLU A 203 -0.96 -4.50 -6.34
N LYS A 204 -2.13 -4.86 -6.88
CA LYS A 204 -2.79 -6.14 -6.54
C LYS A 204 -1.98 -7.35 -7.01
N GLU A 205 -1.35 -7.27 -8.17
CA GLU A 205 -0.50 -8.34 -8.68
C GLU A 205 0.75 -8.52 -7.81
N ASP A 206 1.38 -7.43 -7.39
CA ASP A 206 2.54 -7.44 -6.49
C ASP A 206 2.15 -7.95 -5.10
N GLU A 207 0.96 -7.58 -4.58
CA GLU A 207 0.43 -8.10 -3.33
C GLU A 207 0.19 -9.62 -3.40
N PHE A 208 -0.34 -10.11 -4.52
CA PHE A 208 -0.58 -11.54 -4.73
C PHE A 208 0.75 -12.31 -4.77
N LYS A 209 1.74 -11.82 -5.51
CA LYS A 209 3.09 -12.41 -5.57
C LYS A 209 3.75 -12.44 -4.19
N LEU A 210 3.60 -11.36 -3.41
CA LEU A 210 4.16 -11.29 -2.06
C LEU A 210 3.51 -12.32 -1.13
N LYS A 211 2.17 -12.44 -1.17
CA LYS A 211 1.42 -13.45 -0.40
C LYS A 211 1.82 -14.88 -0.78
N GLU A 212 2.02 -15.15 -2.07
CA GLU A 212 2.47 -16.46 -2.54
C GLU A 212 3.87 -16.81 -1.98
N LEU A 213 4.79 -15.84 -1.99
CA LEU A 213 6.14 -16.02 -1.47
C LEU A 213 6.14 -16.26 0.05
N GLU A 214 5.36 -15.48 0.81
CA GLU A 214 5.19 -15.68 2.26
C GLU A 214 4.59 -17.06 2.58
N MET A 215 3.60 -17.52 1.79
CA MET A 215 2.99 -18.84 1.97
C MET A 215 4.02 -19.95 1.72
N LYS A 216 4.85 -19.81 0.69
CA LYS A 216 5.92 -20.75 0.36
C LYS A 216 6.97 -20.83 1.47
N GLU A 217 7.41 -19.68 2.00
CA GLU A 217 8.36 -19.64 3.13
C GLU A 217 7.78 -20.32 4.38
N ARG A 218 6.49 -20.09 4.69
CA ARG A 218 5.81 -20.76 5.82
C ARG A 218 5.83 -22.27 5.66
N LEU A 219 5.48 -22.78 4.49
CA LEU A 219 5.49 -24.22 4.20
C LEU A 219 6.90 -24.81 4.33
N ASP A 220 7.93 -24.11 3.89
CA ASP A 220 9.31 -24.58 3.98
C ASP A 220 9.81 -24.59 5.44
N ILE A 221 9.48 -23.58 6.24
CA ILE A 221 9.75 -23.56 7.68
C ILE A 221 9.06 -24.73 8.37
N GLU A 222 7.80 -25.02 8.03
CA GLU A 222 7.03 -26.11 8.62
C GLU A 222 7.61 -27.49 8.24
N LYS A 223 7.97 -27.70 6.97
CA LYS A 223 8.69 -28.89 6.52
C LYS A 223 10.01 -29.08 7.28
N MET A 224 10.77 -28.00 7.48
CA MET A 224 12.02 -28.06 8.24
C MET A 224 11.77 -28.43 9.70
N LYS A 225 10.76 -27.84 10.36
CA LYS A 225 10.37 -28.20 11.74
C LYS A 225 9.98 -29.67 11.85
N LEU A 226 9.19 -30.20 10.91
CA LEU A 226 8.78 -31.61 10.90
C LEU A 226 9.98 -32.54 10.74
N LYS A 227 10.92 -32.25 9.82
CA LYS A 227 12.16 -33.01 9.66
C LYS A 227 12.99 -33.01 10.96
N TRP A 228 13.09 -31.86 11.61
CA TRP A 228 13.83 -31.73 12.87
C TRP A 228 13.17 -32.49 14.02
N SER A 229 11.85 -32.43 14.14
CA SER A 229 11.08 -33.18 15.13
C SER A 229 11.20 -34.70 14.93
N ARG A 230 11.13 -35.18 13.68
CA ARG A 230 11.34 -36.60 13.35
C ARG A 230 12.75 -37.07 13.75
N LYS A 231 13.79 -36.28 13.44
CA LYS A 231 15.18 -36.58 13.83
C LYS A 231 15.37 -36.57 15.36
N LYS A 232 14.65 -35.72 16.08
CA LYS A 232 14.70 -35.67 17.55
C LYS A 232 14.00 -36.88 18.18
N ALA A 233 12.89 -37.33 17.60
CA ALA A 233 12.17 -38.52 18.07
C ALA A 233 12.99 -39.80 17.88
N THR A 234 13.66 -39.97 16.74
CA THR A 234 14.54 -41.13 16.49
C THR A 234 15.73 -41.17 17.45
N LEU A 235 16.36 -40.02 17.73
CA LEU A 235 17.46 -39.94 18.71
C LEU A 235 17.02 -40.29 20.14
N LYS A 236 15.82 -39.87 20.55
CA LYS A 236 15.28 -40.17 21.88
C LYS A 236 14.95 -41.66 22.05
N SER A 237 14.38 -42.29 21.02
CA SER A 237 14.04 -43.72 21.06
C SER A 237 15.30 -44.59 21.20
N SER A 238 16.34 -44.31 20.40
CA SER A 238 17.63 -45.04 20.48
C SER A 238 18.33 -44.87 21.84
N ARG A 239 18.31 -43.67 22.43
CA ARG A 239 18.94 -43.43 23.73
C ARG A 239 18.18 -44.10 24.89
N ASN A 240 16.85 -44.12 24.84
CA ASN A 240 16.04 -44.76 25.87
C ASN A 240 16.19 -46.29 25.86
N GLN A 241 16.31 -46.91 24.67
CA GLN A 241 16.59 -48.34 24.59
C GLN A 241 17.95 -48.68 25.21
N ASN A 242 19.01 -47.93 24.90
CA ASN A 242 20.33 -48.19 25.47
C ASN A 242 20.39 -48.06 27.00
N ILE A 243 19.68 -47.09 27.59
CA ILE A 243 19.64 -46.89 29.05
C ILE A 243 18.89 -48.05 29.74
N LEU A 244 17.76 -48.49 29.18
CA LEU A 244 17.01 -49.63 29.72
C LEU A 244 17.83 -50.92 29.65
N MET A 245 18.66 -51.09 28.62
CA MET A 245 19.50 -52.28 28.47
C MET A 245 20.63 -52.34 29.49
N GLN A 246 21.27 -51.21 29.82
CA GLN A 246 22.30 -51.16 30.85
C GLN A 246 21.77 -51.52 32.25
N GLN A 247 20.51 -51.19 32.55
CA GLN A 247 19.88 -51.57 33.82
C GLN A 247 19.52 -53.06 33.86
N LYS A 248 19.14 -53.65 32.71
CA LYS A 248 18.75 -55.06 32.58
C LYS A 248 19.94 -56.04 32.67
N ILE A 249 21.16 -55.61 32.34
CA ILE A 249 22.38 -56.43 32.47
C ILE A 249 22.58 -56.96 33.90
N ARG A 250 22.15 -56.22 34.93
CA ARG A 250 22.28 -56.65 36.34
C ARG A 250 21.37 -57.83 36.72
N LEU A 251 20.36 -58.12 35.89
CA LEU A 251 19.39 -59.21 36.11
C LEU A 251 19.81 -60.51 35.40
N VAL A 252 20.91 -60.46 34.64
CA VAL A 252 21.43 -61.63 33.94
C VAL A 252 22.16 -62.54 34.94
N PRO A 253 21.81 -63.83 35.02
CA PRO A 253 22.49 -64.79 35.90
C PRO A 253 23.99 -64.84 35.60
N ARG A 254 24.83 -64.91 36.64
CA ARG A 254 26.29 -65.02 36.49
C ARG A 254 26.70 -66.39 35.96
N PHE A 255 27.69 -66.39 35.07
CA PHE A 255 28.23 -67.61 34.50
C PHE A 255 29.33 -68.21 35.40
N CYS A 256 28.98 -69.22 36.21
CA CYS A 256 29.93 -69.97 37.04
C CYS A 256 30.39 -71.23 36.29
N GLY A 257 31.67 -71.29 35.91
CA GLY A 257 32.17 -72.13 34.82
C GLY A 257 32.08 -73.67 34.91
N LYS A 258 32.30 -74.26 33.72
CA LYS A 258 32.60 -75.66 33.32
C LYS A 258 31.55 -76.78 33.43
N LYS A 259 30.49 -76.69 34.25
CA LYS A 259 29.46 -77.76 34.34
C LYS A 259 28.02 -77.30 34.10
N THR A 260 27.85 -76.08 33.61
CA THR A 260 26.58 -75.35 33.68
C THR A 260 26.16 -74.72 32.36
N VAL A 261 26.93 -74.91 31.28
CA VAL A 261 26.64 -74.36 29.95
C VAL A 261 25.24 -74.81 29.48
N ASP A 262 24.98 -76.12 29.55
CA ASP A 262 23.70 -76.73 29.14
C ASP A 262 22.49 -76.25 29.96
N ARG A 263 22.73 -75.76 31.19
CA ARG A 263 21.67 -75.26 32.08
C ARG A 263 21.53 -73.73 32.02
N TYR A 264 22.60 -73.04 31.65
CA TYR A 264 22.70 -71.58 31.67
C TYR A 264 21.91 -70.94 30.53
N PHE A 265 22.11 -71.40 29.30
CA PHE A 265 21.44 -70.84 28.13
C PHE A 265 19.90 -70.96 28.20
N PRO A 266 19.32 -72.12 28.53
CA PRO A 266 17.86 -72.23 28.71
C PRO A 266 17.33 -71.33 29.83
N GLN A 267 18.10 -71.15 30.91
CA GLN A 267 17.72 -70.28 32.02
C GLN A 267 17.77 -68.80 31.61
N PHE A 268 18.79 -68.40 30.86
CA PHE A 268 18.91 -67.06 30.29
C PHE A 268 17.77 -66.77 29.31
N GLU A 269 17.49 -67.68 28.38
CA GLU A 269 16.41 -67.54 27.39
C GLU A 269 15.05 -67.41 28.05
N LYS A 270 14.78 -68.22 29.09
CA LYS A 270 13.54 -68.13 29.86
C LYS A 270 13.39 -66.76 30.52
N ILE A 271 14.45 -66.22 31.11
CA ILE A 271 14.45 -64.88 31.73
C ILE A 271 14.30 -63.80 30.66
N ALA A 272 15.02 -63.91 29.55
CA ALA A 272 14.99 -62.96 28.45
C ALA A 272 13.63 -62.91 27.76
N HIS A 273 12.97 -64.06 27.58
CA HIS A 273 11.60 -64.15 27.08
C HIS A 273 10.59 -63.57 28.08
N ASN A 274 10.68 -63.93 29.37
CA ASN A 274 9.77 -63.42 30.41
C ASN A 274 9.87 -61.90 30.59
N LEU A 275 11.04 -61.31 30.34
CA LEU A 275 11.28 -59.87 30.44
C LEU A 275 11.26 -59.14 29.08
N HIS A 276 10.85 -59.84 28.02
CA HIS A 276 10.76 -59.35 26.64
C HIS A 276 12.01 -58.59 26.18
N TRP A 277 13.20 -59.18 26.36
CA TRP A 277 14.45 -58.60 25.92
C TRP A 277 14.59 -58.72 24.39
N PRO A 278 15.04 -57.68 23.68
CA PRO A 278 15.25 -57.74 22.24
C PRO A 278 16.45 -58.65 21.88
N LYS A 279 16.20 -59.67 21.06
CA LYS A 279 17.18 -60.69 20.62
C LYS A 279 18.55 -60.14 20.15
N PRO A 280 18.64 -59.03 19.38
CA PRO A 280 19.92 -58.52 18.90
C PRO A 280 20.91 -58.11 20.00
N PHE A 281 20.44 -57.97 21.25
CA PHE A 281 21.25 -57.55 22.38
C PHE A 281 21.53 -58.67 23.37
N TRP A 282 20.98 -59.86 23.17
CA TRP A 282 21.18 -61.00 24.07
C TRP A 282 22.65 -61.40 24.11
N THR A 283 23.32 -61.39 22.96
CA THR A 283 24.75 -61.66 22.83
C THR A 283 25.59 -60.63 23.61
N THR A 284 25.27 -59.34 23.50
CA THR A 284 25.93 -58.27 24.26
C THR A 284 25.71 -58.40 25.77
N MET A 285 24.52 -58.82 26.18
CA MET A 285 24.19 -59.06 27.60
C MET A 285 24.97 -60.24 28.16
N GLN A 286 25.05 -61.35 27.44
CA GLN A 286 25.82 -62.53 27.86
C GLN A 286 27.32 -62.24 27.94
N GLN A 287 27.87 -61.52 26.95
CA GLN A 287 29.27 -61.08 26.95
C GLN A 287 29.67 -60.29 28.20
N SER A 288 28.75 -59.49 28.74
CA SER A 288 29.01 -58.69 29.95
C SER A 288 29.06 -59.50 31.25
N VAL A 289 28.62 -60.77 31.21
CA VAL A 289 28.46 -61.64 32.38
C VAL A 289 29.35 -62.88 32.35
N PHE A 290 30.00 -63.16 31.21
CA PHE A 290 31.04 -64.17 31.14
C PHE A 290 32.27 -63.73 31.93
N GLU A 291 32.70 -64.57 32.87
CA GLU A 291 33.89 -64.38 33.68
C GLU A 291 34.95 -65.45 33.31
N GLY A 292 36.24 -65.15 33.49
CA GLY A 292 37.32 -66.13 33.30
C GLY A 292 37.74 -66.38 31.84
N LYS A 293 37.95 -67.66 31.45
CA LYS A 293 38.46 -68.01 30.09
C LYS A 293 37.48 -67.62 28.98
N ALA A 294 36.16 -67.70 29.23
CA ALA A 294 35.12 -67.34 28.27
C ALA A 294 35.11 -65.84 27.90
N ALA A 295 35.48 -64.96 28.85
CA ALA A 295 35.61 -63.52 28.63
C ALA A 295 36.75 -63.14 27.67
N LYS A 296 37.77 -64.01 27.52
CA LYS A 296 38.93 -63.77 26.64
C LYS A 296 38.63 -64.09 25.17
N TYR A 297 37.70 -65.00 24.90
CA TYR A 297 37.33 -65.43 23.53
C TYR A 297 36.19 -64.60 22.94
N THR A 298 35.41 -63.89 23.76
CA THR A 298 34.23 -63.13 23.33
C THR A 298 34.54 -61.89 22.46
N PRO A 299 35.64 -61.13 22.66
CA PRO A 299 35.99 -60.02 21.76
C PRO A 299 36.37 -60.47 20.34
N HIS A 300 36.91 -61.68 20.17
CA HIS A 300 37.35 -62.22 18.87
C HIS A 300 36.17 -62.61 17.96
N PHE A 301 34.99 -62.79 18.53
CA PHE A 301 33.75 -63.13 17.84
C PHE A 301 33.06 -61.92 17.17
N HIS A 302 33.44 -60.68 17.52
CA HIS A 302 32.73 -59.45 17.12
C HIS A 302 32.84 -59.07 15.63
N GLN A 303 33.59 -59.82 14.82
CA GLN A 303 33.69 -59.56 13.39
C GLN A 303 32.56 -60.29 12.64
N LYS A 304 31.45 -59.57 12.44
CA LYS A 304 30.32 -59.86 11.53
C LYS A 304 29.42 -61.09 11.78
N LYS A 305 29.76 -62.05 12.65
CA LYS A 305 28.93 -63.27 12.87
C LYS A 305 28.03 -63.28 14.13
N VAL A 306 28.03 -62.22 14.94
CA VAL A 306 27.42 -62.21 16.31
C VAL A 306 26.10 -61.44 16.43
N ALA A 307 25.55 -60.93 15.33
CA ALA A 307 24.25 -60.25 15.37
C ALA A 307 23.10 -61.23 15.69
N ASP A 308 23.28 -62.52 15.34
CA ASP A 308 22.33 -63.58 15.63
C ASP A 308 22.76 -64.38 16.87
N TYR A 309 21.83 -64.48 17.81
CA TYR A 309 21.96 -65.26 19.03
C TYR A 309 22.12 -66.76 18.75
N ASP A 310 21.44 -67.25 17.71
CA ASP A 310 21.37 -68.67 17.36
C ASP A 310 22.73 -69.21 16.87
N THR A 311 23.56 -68.37 16.25
CA THR A 311 24.94 -68.70 15.85
C THR A 311 25.93 -68.69 17.01
N VAL A 312 25.65 -67.94 18.09
CA VAL A 312 26.53 -67.89 19.28
C VAL A 312 26.23 -69.05 20.24
N ASN A 313 24.96 -69.44 20.36
CA ASN A 313 24.55 -70.58 21.20
C ASN A 313 25.09 -71.93 20.68
N THR A 314 25.37 -72.04 19.38
CA THR A 314 25.90 -73.25 18.74
C THR A 314 27.42 -73.35 18.73
N GLU A 315 28.14 -72.24 18.90
CA GLU A 315 29.62 -72.19 18.88
C GLU A 315 30.26 -72.14 20.29
N VAL A 316 29.47 -72.00 21.37
CA VAL A 316 29.92 -71.96 22.78
C VAL A 316 29.84 -73.33 23.45
#